data_AF-A0A964R8Z0-F1
#
_entry.id   AF-A0A964R8Z0-F1
#
_cell.length_a   1.000
_cell.length_b   1.000
_cell.length_c   1.000
_cell.angle_alpha   90.00
_cell.angle_beta   90.00
_cell.angle_gamma   90.00
#
_symmetry.space_group_name_H-M   'P 1'
#
loop_
_entity.id
_entity.type
_entity.pdbx_description
1 polymer ?
#
loop_
_entity_poly.entity_id
_entity_poly.type
_entity_poly.pdbx_seq_one_letter_code
_entity_poly.pdbx_strand_id
1 'polypeptide(L)'
;MPQDQPTEYPPLAPVLSVGDARRALQCYSTAFGAEELYHLVDPATGRWAHLEIRLPNGPLLLLEEEASSQPHLSGTSSRPPRVRLCLFVLDADALTARCAAAGMVVIQPPKTHFHGHRCALLRDPEGHEWMISQPVERLKPSEMQARWDER
;
A
#
# COMPACT_ATOMS: atom_id res chain seq x y z
N MET A 1 -37.03 -3.61 -1.97
CA MET A 1 -36.16 -4.07 -0.86
C MET A 1 -34.75 -4.04 -1.39
N PRO A 2 -33.82 -3.21 -0.89
CA PRO A 2 -32.43 -3.39 -1.27
C PRO A 2 -31.99 -4.75 -0.71
N GLN A 3 -31.40 -5.59 -1.56
CA GLN A 3 -31.02 -6.95 -1.24
C GLN A 3 -29.85 -6.94 -0.24
N ASP A 4 -30.01 -7.66 0.86
CA ASP A 4 -28.95 -8.05 1.78
C ASP A 4 -27.97 -9.01 1.08
N GLN A 5 -27.13 -8.49 0.17
CA GLN A 5 -25.88 -9.16 -0.15
C GLN A 5 -24.81 -8.65 0.81
N PRO A 6 -24.06 -9.52 1.49
CA PRO A 6 -22.74 -9.12 1.96
C PRO A 6 -21.96 -8.82 0.67
N THR A 7 -21.80 -7.55 0.31
CA THR A 7 -20.97 -7.21 -0.84
C THR A 7 -19.57 -7.75 -0.53
N GLU A 8 -19.04 -8.62 -1.38
CA GLU A 8 -17.64 -9.10 -1.34
C GLU A 8 -16.63 -7.94 -1.33
N TYR A 9 -17.13 -6.74 -1.62
CA TYR A 9 -16.47 -5.45 -1.54
C TYR A 9 -16.56 -4.84 -0.13
N PRO A 10 -15.41 -4.48 0.47
CA PRO A 10 -15.40 -3.75 1.72
C PRO A 10 -15.99 -2.34 1.53
N PRO A 11 -16.52 -1.71 2.59
CA PRO A 11 -17.07 -0.35 2.51
C PRO A 11 -16.04 0.73 2.17
N LEU A 12 -14.74 0.39 2.23
CA LEU A 12 -13.64 1.22 1.80
C LEU A 12 -12.56 0.36 1.15
N ALA A 13 -12.23 0.67 -0.10
CA ALA A 13 -11.13 0.09 -0.85
C ALA A 13 -10.35 1.23 -1.53
N PRO A 14 -9.02 1.29 -1.38
CA PRO A 14 -8.19 2.22 -2.13
C PRO A 14 -8.23 1.93 -3.63
N VAL A 15 -8.25 2.99 -4.44
CA VAL A 15 -7.97 2.96 -5.88
C VAL A 15 -6.60 3.59 -6.09
N LEU A 16 -5.70 2.88 -6.77
CA LEU A 16 -4.33 3.29 -7.05
C LEU A 16 -4.17 3.56 -8.54
N SER A 17 -3.92 4.81 -8.90
CA SER A 17 -3.52 5.17 -10.26
C SER A 17 -2.08 4.71 -10.50
N VAL A 18 -1.88 3.90 -11.52
CA VAL A 18 -0.57 3.31 -11.86
C VAL A 18 -0.20 3.63 -13.30
N GLY A 19 1.08 3.69 -13.61
CA GLY A 19 1.57 3.81 -14.99
C GLY A 19 1.61 2.46 -15.71
N ASP A 20 1.77 1.36 -14.97
CA ASP A 20 1.73 -0.02 -15.49
C ASP A 20 1.12 -0.97 -14.45
N ALA A 21 -0.13 -1.39 -14.67
CA ALA A 21 -0.85 -2.24 -13.73
C ALA A 21 -0.26 -3.65 -13.62
N ARG A 22 0.34 -4.18 -14.69
CA ARG A 22 0.97 -5.51 -14.66
C ARG A 22 2.23 -5.49 -13.82
N ARG A 23 3.05 -4.44 -13.97
CA ARG A 23 4.25 -4.23 -13.16
C ARG A 23 3.89 -4.04 -11.68
N ALA A 24 2.85 -3.26 -11.39
CA ALA A 24 2.34 -3.09 -10.04
C ALA A 24 1.88 -4.43 -9.43
N LEU A 25 1.09 -5.23 -10.17
CA LEU A 25 0.66 -6.57 -9.75
C LEU A 25 1.87 -7.46 -9.42
N GLN A 26 2.86 -7.56 -10.30
CA GLN A 26 4.07 -8.37 -10.06
C GLN A 26 4.80 -7.96 -8.78
N CYS A 27 4.95 -6.64 -8.56
CA CYS A 27 5.54 -6.11 -7.34
C CYS A 27 4.72 -6.52 -6.12
N TYR A 28 3.40 -6.32 -6.13
CA TYR A 28 2.53 -6.60 -4.99
C TYR A 28 2.35 -8.09 -4.71
N SER A 29 2.32 -8.95 -5.74
CA SER A 29 2.34 -10.40 -5.58
C SER A 29 3.62 -10.86 -4.89
N THR A 30 4.78 -10.32 -5.27
CA THR A 30 6.07 -10.68 -4.66
C THR A 30 6.21 -10.10 -3.25
N ALA A 31 5.82 -8.84 -3.05
CA ALA A 31 5.99 -8.10 -1.80
C ALA A 31 4.99 -8.51 -0.73
N PHE A 32 3.72 -8.68 -1.09
CA PHE A 32 2.62 -8.87 -0.15
C PHE A 32 1.90 -10.21 -0.31
N GLY A 33 2.22 -10.98 -1.35
CA GLY A 33 1.43 -12.16 -1.72
C GLY A 33 0.07 -11.78 -2.33
N ALA A 34 -0.04 -10.60 -2.95
CA ALA A 34 -1.29 -10.18 -3.58
C ALA A 34 -1.71 -11.12 -4.72
N GLU A 35 -2.99 -11.44 -4.75
CA GLU A 35 -3.62 -12.28 -5.77
C GLU A 35 -4.48 -11.42 -6.69
N GLU A 36 -4.36 -11.65 -8.00
CA GLU A 36 -5.26 -11.06 -8.99
C GLU A 36 -6.64 -11.69 -8.87
N LEU A 37 -7.67 -10.85 -8.82
CA LEU A 37 -9.06 -11.30 -8.93
C LEU A 37 -9.51 -11.27 -10.39
N TYR A 38 -9.39 -10.10 -11.03
CA TYR A 38 -9.63 -9.92 -12.46
C TYR A 38 -9.03 -8.60 -12.95
N HIS A 39 -8.92 -8.44 -14.26
CA HIS A 39 -8.61 -7.18 -14.92
C HIS A 39 -9.50 -6.95 -16.15
N LEU A 40 -9.65 -5.69 -16.55
CA LEU A 40 -10.33 -5.28 -17.77
C LEU A 40 -9.33 -4.61 -18.72
N VAL A 41 -9.33 -5.06 -19.96
CA VAL A 41 -8.44 -4.53 -21.01
C VAL A 41 -9.19 -3.50 -21.84
N ASP A 42 -8.62 -2.30 -21.98
CA ASP A 42 -9.13 -1.30 -22.90
C ASP A 42 -8.92 -1.79 -24.36
N PRO A 43 -9.97 -1.93 -25.17
CA PRO A 43 -9.86 -2.50 -26.50
C PRO A 43 -9.16 -1.58 -27.51
N ALA A 44 -9.08 -0.28 -27.25
CA ALA A 44 -8.43 0.69 -28.13
C ALA A 44 -6.91 0.77 -27.89
N THR A 45 -6.48 0.53 -26.66
CA THR A 45 -5.08 0.75 -26.22
C THR A 45 -4.37 -0.53 -25.75
N GLY A 46 -5.10 -1.59 -25.41
CA GLY A 46 -4.55 -2.85 -24.87
C GLY A 46 -4.05 -2.76 -23.42
N ARG A 47 -4.29 -1.62 -22.76
CA ARG A 47 -3.90 -1.37 -21.36
C ARG A 47 -4.88 -1.98 -20.39
N TRP A 48 -4.43 -2.24 -19.16
CA TRP A 48 -5.28 -2.74 -18.10
C TRP A 48 -5.99 -1.57 -17.41
N ALA A 49 -7.11 -1.15 -17.99
CA ALA A 49 -7.87 0.00 -17.50
C ALA A 49 -8.38 -0.19 -16.06
N HIS A 50 -8.62 -1.44 -15.65
CA HIS A 50 -9.02 -1.80 -14.30
C HIS A 50 -8.39 -3.11 -13.90
N LEU A 51 -7.90 -3.19 -12.67
CA LEU A 51 -7.37 -4.40 -12.06
C LEU A 51 -7.80 -4.45 -10.59
N GLU A 52 -8.30 -5.60 -10.15
CA GLU A 52 -8.57 -5.86 -8.74
C GLU A 52 -7.62 -6.91 -8.18
N ILE A 53 -7.07 -6.61 -7.01
CA ILE A 53 -6.18 -7.51 -6.30
C ILE A 53 -6.57 -7.63 -4.83
N ARG A 54 -6.33 -8.81 -4.26
CA ARG A 54 -6.54 -9.10 -2.84
C ARG A 54 -5.21 -9.34 -2.15
N LEU A 55 -4.96 -8.63 -1.06
CA LEU A 55 -3.86 -8.98 -0.16
C LEU A 55 -4.29 -10.11 0.79
N PRO A 56 -3.40 -11.06 1.15
CA PRO A 56 -3.74 -12.15 2.06
C PRO A 56 -4.26 -11.63 3.41
N ASN A 57 -5.47 -12.06 3.79
CA ASN A 57 -6.17 -11.58 5.00
C ASN A 57 -6.26 -10.04 5.10
N GLY A 58 -6.25 -9.36 3.95
CA GLY A 58 -6.05 -7.92 3.84
C GLY A 58 -7.08 -7.22 2.96
N PRO A 59 -6.82 -5.94 2.62
CA PRO A 59 -7.74 -5.13 1.85
C PRO A 59 -7.87 -5.61 0.39
N LEU A 60 -9.01 -5.26 -0.21
CA LEU A 60 -9.15 -5.18 -1.66
C LEU A 60 -8.44 -3.90 -2.11
N LEU A 61 -7.65 -3.98 -3.18
CA LEU A 61 -7.10 -2.82 -3.85
C LEU A 61 -7.56 -2.83 -5.31
N LEU A 62 -7.94 -1.66 -5.80
CA LEU A 62 -8.25 -1.41 -7.20
C LEU A 62 -7.09 -0.64 -7.81
N LEU A 63 -6.68 -1.00 -9.02
CA LEU A 63 -5.64 -0.34 -9.78
C LEU A 63 -6.21 0.14 -11.11
N GLU A 64 -5.94 1.39 -11.45
CA GLU A 64 -6.34 2.00 -12.72
C GLU A 64 -5.08 2.44 -13.48
N GLU A 65 -4.84 1.86 -14.65
CA GLU A 65 -3.70 2.23 -15.49
C GLU A 65 -3.98 3.53 -16.23
N GLU A 66 -3.28 4.59 -15.82
CA GLU A 66 -3.51 5.93 -16.35
C GLU A 66 -2.92 6.11 -17.74
N ALA A 67 -3.70 6.72 -18.63
CA ALA A 67 -3.27 6.90 -20.01
C ALA A 67 -2.15 7.95 -20.18
N SER A 68 -1.88 8.73 -19.13
CA SER A 68 -1.13 9.98 -19.23
C SER A 68 0.38 9.78 -19.32
N SER A 69 1.00 10.52 -20.25
CA SER A 69 2.46 10.74 -20.34
C SER A 69 2.99 11.73 -19.29
N GLN A 70 2.20 11.99 -18.23
CA GLN A 70 2.43 13.05 -17.27
C GLN A 70 2.97 12.47 -15.94
N PRO A 71 4.22 12.76 -15.57
CA PRO A 71 4.93 12.14 -14.45
C PRO A 71 4.44 12.57 -13.04
N HIS A 72 3.25 13.15 -12.92
CA HIS A 72 2.73 13.67 -11.64
C HIS A 72 2.07 12.59 -10.78
N LEU A 73 1.68 11.47 -11.40
CA LEU A 73 1.08 10.31 -10.73
C LEU A 73 2.03 9.12 -10.68
N SER A 74 2.98 9.01 -11.62
CA SER A 74 4.18 8.20 -11.42
C SER A 74 5.06 8.87 -10.36
N GLY A 75 5.68 8.10 -9.47
CA GLY A 75 6.51 8.52 -8.31
C GLY A 75 7.70 9.45 -8.55
N THR A 76 7.75 10.12 -9.69
CA THR A 76 8.72 11.13 -10.15
C THR A 76 8.32 12.57 -9.80
N SER A 77 7.12 12.80 -9.27
CA SER A 77 6.73 14.11 -8.73
C SER A 77 7.60 14.47 -7.52
N SER A 78 8.18 15.67 -7.51
CA SER A 78 8.94 16.19 -6.35
C SER A 78 8.08 16.47 -5.12
N ARG A 79 6.75 16.32 -5.22
CA ARG A 79 5.83 16.48 -4.09
C ARG A 79 5.62 15.15 -3.37
N PRO A 80 5.66 15.14 -2.03
CA PRO A 80 5.30 13.95 -1.27
C PRO A 80 3.85 13.54 -1.58
N PRO A 81 3.54 12.23 -1.58
CA PRO A 81 2.19 11.75 -1.82
C PRO A 81 1.24 12.28 -0.75
N ARG A 82 -0.01 12.55 -1.15
CA ARG A 82 -1.05 13.07 -0.24
C ARG A 82 -1.65 11.98 0.65
N VAL A 83 -1.51 10.72 0.25
CA VAL A 83 -2.07 9.56 0.94
C VAL A 83 -0.96 8.51 1.11
N ARG A 84 -1.00 7.82 2.24
CA ARG A 84 -0.15 6.66 2.54
C ARG A 84 -1.03 5.50 2.94
N LEU A 85 -0.69 4.31 2.46
CA LEU A 85 -1.35 3.07 2.83
C LEU A 85 -0.64 2.47 4.05
N CYS A 86 -1.37 2.13 5.11
CA CYS A 86 -0.79 1.55 6.32
C CYS A 86 -1.20 0.09 6.46
N LEU A 87 -0.22 -0.81 6.50
CA LEU A 87 -0.42 -2.25 6.73
C LEU A 87 -0.01 -2.61 8.16
N PHE A 88 -0.94 -3.24 8.90
CA PHE A 88 -0.66 -3.75 10.24
C PHE A 88 -0.10 -5.17 10.20
N VAL A 89 1.18 -5.21 10.53
CA VAL A 89 2.16 -6.29 10.54
C VAL A 89 2.18 -7.23 11.75
N LEU A 90 2.44 -8.54 11.58
CA LEU A 90 3.03 -9.34 12.66
C LEU A 90 4.55 -9.18 12.75
N ASP A 91 5.24 -9.01 11.62
CA ASP A 91 6.70 -8.85 11.55
C ASP A 91 7.06 -7.76 10.51
N ALA A 92 7.36 -6.56 11.01
CA ALA A 92 7.66 -5.41 10.15
C ALA A 92 9.01 -5.57 9.44
N ASP A 93 10.01 -6.21 10.05
CA ASP A 93 11.33 -6.39 9.45
C ASP A 93 11.27 -7.36 8.28
N ALA A 94 10.64 -8.52 8.48
CA ALA A 94 10.53 -9.54 7.45
C ALA A 94 9.75 -9.04 6.24
N LEU A 95 8.64 -8.32 6.44
CA LEU A 95 7.88 -7.76 5.33
C LEU A 95 8.65 -6.63 4.62
N THR A 96 9.32 -5.76 5.38
CA THR A 96 10.15 -4.69 4.79
C THR A 96 11.26 -5.25 3.91
N ALA A 97 11.95 -6.30 4.36
CA ALA A 97 12.98 -6.97 3.58
C ALA A 97 12.42 -7.59 2.29
N ARG A 98 11.25 -8.23 2.37
CA ARG A 98 10.56 -8.80 1.20
C ARG A 98 10.14 -7.73 0.19
N CYS A 99 9.60 -6.62 0.68
CA CYS A 99 9.22 -5.49 -0.17
C CYS A 99 10.44 -4.87 -0.87
N ALA A 100 11.56 -4.73 -0.15
CA ALA A 100 12.81 -4.25 -0.74
C ALA A 100 13.32 -5.20 -1.83
N ALA A 101 13.25 -6.52 -1.59
CA ALA A 101 13.61 -7.52 -2.60
C ALA A 101 12.68 -7.52 -3.82
N ALA A 102 11.42 -7.10 -3.66
CA ALA A 102 10.45 -6.92 -4.73
C ALA A 102 10.63 -5.60 -5.52
N GLY A 103 11.64 -4.78 -5.19
CA GLY A 103 11.95 -3.54 -5.90
C GLY A 103 11.35 -2.27 -5.28
N MET A 104 10.76 -2.35 -4.09
CA MET A 104 10.35 -1.15 -3.36
C MET A 104 11.55 -0.43 -2.73
N VAL A 105 11.50 0.90 -2.69
CA VAL A 105 12.52 1.73 -2.03
C VAL A 105 12.17 1.86 -0.55
N VAL A 106 13.09 1.45 0.33
CA VAL A 106 12.98 1.71 1.77
C VAL A 106 13.36 3.16 2.05
N ILE A 107 12.37 4.03 2.26
CA ILE A 107 12.58 5.44 2.61
C ILE A 107 13.05 5.56 4.06
N GLN A 108 12.40 4.80 4.96
CA GLN A 108 12.77 4.72 6.36
C GLN A 108 12.80 3.25 6.78
N PRO A 109 13.96 2.72 7.25
CA PRO A 109 14.05 1.34 7.70
C PRO A 109 13.23 1.11 8.98
N PRO A 110 12.89 -0.15 9.31
CA PRO A 110 12.11 -0.48 10.50
C PRO A 110 12.75 0.07 11.77
N LYS A 111 11.99 0.89 12.50
CA LYS A 111 12.42 1.47 13.79
C LYS A 111 11.27 1.45 14.77
N THR A 112 11.58 1.19 16.03
CA THR A 112 10.63 1.35 17.13
C THR A 112 10.43 2.83 17.44
N HIS A 113 9.18 3.29 17.37
CA HIS A 113 8.78 4.65 17.66
C HIS A 113 8.22 4.79 19.08
N PHE A 114 8.23 6.03 19.58
CA PHE A 114 7.77 6.38 20.94
C PHE A 114 6.35 5.88 21.27
N HIS A 115 5.49 5.75 20.26
CA HIS A 115 4.10 5.30 20.38
C HIS A 115 3.94 3.77 20.40
N GLY A 116 5.01 3.00 20.59
CA GLY A 116 4.91 1.56 20.82
C GLY A 116 4.74 0.71 19.55
N HIS A 117 5.07 1.27 18.39
CA HIS A 117 5.06 0.54 17.11
C HIS A 117 6.45 0.49 16.50
N ARG A 118 6.76 -0.63 15.85
CA ARG A 118 7.88 -0.77 14.94
C ARG A 118 7.40 -0.49 13.53
N CYS A 119 7.88 0.60 12.93
CA CYS A 119 7.39 1.08 11.64
C CYS A 119 8.51 1.22 10.62
N ALA A 120 8.17 0.94 9.36
CA ALA A 120 8.98 1.26 8.19
C ALA A 120 8.16 2.08 7.19
N LEU A 121 8.84 2.88 6.38
CA LEU A 121 8.25 3.63 5.28
C LEU A 121 8.90 3.18 3.97
N LEU A 122 8.09 2.76 3.01
CA LEU A 122 8.52 2.32 1.70
C LEU A 122 7.79 3.07 0.60
N ARG A 123 8.41 3.12 -0.59
CA ARG A 123 7.80 3.59 -1.83
C ARG A 123 7.83 2.49 -2.87
N ASP A 124 6.70 2.22 -3.49
CA ASP A 124 6.60 1.23 -4.57
C ASP A 124 7.10 1.79 -5.92
N PRO A 125 7.25 0.94 -6.96
CA PRO A 125 7.71 1.38 -8.28
C PRO A 125 6.77 2.36 -9.01
N GLU A 126 5.52 2.46 -8.58
CA GLU A 126 4.51 3.39 -9.13
C GLU A 126 4.53 4.73 -8.39
N GLY A 127 5.13 4.79 -7.20
CA GLY A 127 5.32 5.99 -6.40
C GLY A 127 4.47 6.08 -5.14
N HIS A 128 3.64 5.09 -4.84
CA HIS A 128 2.81 5.14 -3.63
C HIS A 128 3.66 4.84 -2.39
N GLU A 129 3.32 5.50 -1.29
CA GLU A 129 3.95 5.25 -0.01
C GLU A 129 3.16 4.23 0.81
N TRP A 130 3.91 3.29 1.40
CA TRP A 130 3.42 2.23 2.25
C TRP A 130 4.09 2.34 3.62
N MET A 131 3.28 2.44 4.67
CA MET A 131 3.71 2.28 6.05
C MET A 131 3.48 0.85 6.49
N ILE A 132 4.54 0.16 6.88
CA ILE A 132 4.44 -1.13 7.55
C ILE A 132 4.51 -0.86 9.05
N SER A 133 3.51 -1.32 9.81
CA SER A 133 3.39 -1.03 11.23
C SER A 133 3.13 -2.29 12.03
N GLN A 134 4.05 -2.64 12.93
CA GLN A 134 3.91 -3.74 13.88
C GLN A 134 3.72 -3.16 15.29
N PRO A 135 2.58 -3.39 15.96
CA PRO A 135 2.45 -3.08 17.37
C PRO A 135 3.46 -3.91 18.18
N VAL A 136 4.30 -3.25 18.99
CA VAL A 136 5.30 -3.93 19.85
C VAL A 136 5.09 -3.63 21.34
N GLU A 137 4.41 -2.55 21.67
CA GLU A 137 4.06 -2.16 23.03
C GLU A 137 2.68 -1.48 23.04
N ARG A 138 1.80 -1.87 23.97
CA ARG A 138 0.49 -1.23 24.12
C ARG A 138 0.59 -0.07 25.10
N LEU A 139 0.42 1.14 24.59
CA LEU A 139 0.48 2.38 25.36
C LEU A 139 -0.88 3.09 25.41
N LYS A 140 -1.14 3.77 26.51
CA LYS A 140 -2.25 4.73 26.63
C LYS A 140 -1.88 6.03 25.90
N PRO A 141 -2.87 6.79 25.39
CA PRO A 141 -2.61 8.10 24.79
C PRO A 141 -1.78 9.05 25.67
N SER A 142 -1.99 9.04 26.99
CA SER A 142 -1.22 9.87 27.92
C SER A 142 0.26 9.47 27.99
N GLU A 143 0.58 8.18 27.91
CA GLU A 143 1.97 7.70 27.92
C GLU A 143 2.66 8.04 26.59
N MET A 144 1.93 7.91 25.47
CA MET A 144 2.43 8.34 24.16
C MET A 144 2.69 9.85 24.11
N GLN A 145 1.80 10.67 24.68
CA GLN A 145 1.98 12.12 24.77
C GLN A 145 3.19 12.48 25.65
N ALA A 146 3.33 11.87 26.83
CA ALA A 146 4.49 12.13 27.70
C ALA A 146 5.82 11.82 27.00
N ARG A 147 5.92 10.66 26.31
CA ARG A 147 7.11 10.31 25.52
C ARG A 147 7.35 11.25 24.32
N TRP A 148 6.31 11.87 23.78
CA TRP A 148 6.43 12.84 22.70
C TRP A 148 7.02 14.16 23.20
N ASP A 149 6.61 14.61 24.38
CA ASP A 149 7.05 15.87 24.96
C ASP A 149 8.55 15.85 25.37
N GLU A 150 9.12 14.66 25.59
CA GLU A 150 10.53 14.44 25.94
C GLU A 150 11.48 14.37 24.71
N ARG A 151 10.95 14.44 23.48
CA ARG A 151 11.66 14.15 22.23
C ARG A 151 12.22 15.40 21.55
#